data_AF-A0A2A7WQR8-F1
#
_entry.id   AF-A0A2A7WQR8-F1
#
_cell.length_a   1.000
_cell.length_b   1.000
_cell.length_c   1.000
_cell.angle_alpha   90.00
_cell.angle_beta   90.00
_cell.angle_gamma   90.00
#
_symmetry.space_group_name_H-M   'P 1'
#
loop_
_entity.id
_entity.type
_entity.pdbx_description
1 polymer ?
#
loop_
_entity_poly.entity_id
_entity_poly.type
_entity_poly.pdbx_seq_one_letter_code
_entity_poly.pdbx_strand_id
1 'polypeptide(L)'
;MHEILFGLLGFVFRILSWLVTQVIVSFFIEYLPQKFFGYSFYEKETELIQERMELLKKEKWFKPYEVYFLEITQRKSIQKLILKVNMHEILSSEEKRIEFLNELDRRLFDLNSNRKTSLN
;
A
#
# COMPACT_ATOMS: atom_id res chain seq x y z
N MET A 1 23.22 48.87 -26.38
CA MET A 1 22.03 48.25 -27.00
C MET A 1 22.06 46.72 -26.95
N HIS A 2 23.17 46.05 -27.24
CA HIS A 2 23.26 44.58 -27.19
C HIS A 2 23.07 43.98 -25.79
N GLU A 3 23.64 44.56 -24.73
CA GLU A 3 23.51 44.04 -23.36
C GLU A 3 22.06 44.04 -22.84
N ILE A 4 21.31 45.10 -23.16
CA ILE A 4 19.88 45.20 -22.81
C ILE A 4 19.08 44.14 -23.56
N LEU A 5 19.39 43.91 -24.83
CA LEU A 5 18.76 42.88 -25.66
C LEU A 5 19.04 41.47 -25.13
N PHE A 6 20.28 41.17 -24.74
CA PHE A 6 20.66 39.88 -24.15
C PHE A 6 20.04 39.66 -22.77
N GLY A 7 19.93 40.70 -21.94
CA GLY A 7 19.26 40.62 -20.65
C GLY A 7 17.76 40.29 -20.78
N LEU A 8 17.09 40.90 -21.77
CA LEU A 8 15.67 40.67 -22.04
C LEU A 8 15.42 39.27 -22.63
N LEU A 9 16.29 38.81 -23.53
CA LEU A 9 16.28 37.43 -24.05
C LEU A 9 16.50 36.39 -22.94
N GLY A 10 17.47 36.62 -22.04
CA GLY A 10 17.72 35.73 -20.91
C GLY A 10 16.55 35.66 -19.92
N PHE A 11 15.87 36.79 -19.70
CA PHE A 11 14.67 36.84 -18.86
C PHE A 11 13.52 36.02 -19.45
N VAL A 12 13.25 36.18 -20.75
CA VAL A 12 12.23 35.39 -21.47
C VAL A 12 12.57 33.90 -21.43
N PHE A 13 13.82 33.54 -21.70
CA PHE A 13 14.28 32.15 -21.64
C PHE A 13 14.09 31.53 -20.26
N ARG A 14 14.37 32.28 -19.19
CA ARG A 14 14.17 31.83 -17.81
C ARG A 14 12.70 31.52 -17.51
N ILE A 15 11.78 32.37 -17.95
CA ILE A 15 10.34 32.14 -17.77
C ILE A 15 9.89 30.89 -18.54
N LEU A 16 10.31 30.76 -19.80
CA LEU A 16 9.98 29.60 -20.62
C LEU A 16 10.56 28.30 -20.04
N SER A 17 11.81 28.33 -19.59
CA SER A 17 12.46 27.17 -18.95
C SER A 17 11.76 26.77 -17.65
N TRP A 18 11.29 27.73 -16.85
CA TRP A 18 10.54 27.44 -15.63
C TRP A 18 9.20 26.75 -15.94
N LEU A 19 8.46 27.26 -16.94
CA LEU A 19 7.22 26.65 -17.43
C LEU A 19 7.43 25.22 -17.94
N VAL A 20 8.46 25.00 -18.75
CA VAL A 20 8.78 23.66 -19.28
C VAL A 20 9.14 22.70 -18.14
N THR A 21 9.96 23.12 -17.18
CA THR A 21 10.31 22.30 -16.02
C THR A 21 9.08 21.96 -15.18
N GLN A 22 8.14 22.89 -14.97
CA GLN A 22 6.89 22.60 -14.26
C GLN A 22 6.06 21.53 -14.99
N VAL A 23 5.89 21.66 -16.30
CA VAL A 23 5.13 20.68 -17.10
C VAL A 23 5.79 19.30 -17.04
N ILE A 24 7.12 19.23 -17.17
CA ILE A 24 7.86 17.97 -17.07
C ILE A 24 7.72 17.37 -15.66
N VAL A 25 7.90 18.16 -14.60
CA VAL A 25 7.78 17.67 -13.22
C VAL A 25 6.37 17.16 -12.93
N SER A 26 5.32 17.89 -13.33
CA SER A 26 3.93 17.44 -13.19
C SER A 26 3.67 16.15 -13.96
N PHE A 27 4.16 16.03 -15.19
CA PHE A 27 4.06 14.79 -15.97
C PHE A 27 4.80 13.63 -15.30
N PHE A 28 5.99 13.87 -14.74
CA PHE A 28 6.76 12.83 -14.05
C PHE A 28 6.15 12.45 -12.69
N ILE A 29 5.40 13.33 -12.03
CA ILE A 29 4.72 13.02 -10.75
C ILE A 29 3.37 12.36 -10.99
N GLU A 30 2.61 12.77 -12.01
CA GLU A 30 1.27 12.24 -12.27
C GLU A 30 1.31 10.99 -13.17
N TYR A 31 2.07 11.03 -14.26
CA TYR A 31 2.00 10.03 -15.32
C TYR A 31 2.92 8.83 -15.10
N LEU A 32 4.13 9.06 -14.58
CA LEU A 32 5.12 7.99 -14.39
C LEU A 32 4.75 7.01 -13.28
N PRO A 33 4.27 7.45 -12.09
CA PRO A 33 3.78 6.52 -11.08
C PRO A 33 2.60 5.70 -11.58
N GLN A 34 1.68 6.32 -12.33
CA GLN A 34 0.50 5.64 -12.84
C GLN A 34 0.84 4.55 -13.88
N LYS A 35 1.84 4.79 -14.74
CA LYS A 35 2.25 3.86 -15.82
C LYS A 35 3.24 2.78 -15.38
N PHE A 36 4.10 3.03 -14.39
CA PHE A 36 5.09 2.05 -13.92
C PHE A 36 4.68 1.31 -12.64
N PHE A 37 3.78 1.86 -11.80
CA PHE A 37 3.45 1.29 -10.49
C PHE A 37 2.00 0.80 -10.33
N GLY A 38 1.20 0.72 -11.40
CA GLY A 38 -0.02 -0.10 -11.40
C GLY A 38 -1.07 0.32 -10.35
N TYR A 39 -1.44 1.60 -10.34
CA TYR A 39 -2.45 2.15 -9.42
C TYR A 39 -3.74 1.31 -9.42
N SER A 40 -4.18 0.80 -10.59
CA SER A 40 -5.39 -0.03 -10.68
C SER A 40 -5.27 -1.41 -10.04
N PHE A 41 -4.06 -1.97 -9.94
CA PHE A 41 -3.85 -3.29 -9.35
C PHE A 41 -3.81 -3.19 -7.83
N TYR A 42 -3.14 -2.17 -7.30
CA TYR A 42 -3.14 -1.86 -5.87
C TYR A 42 -4.52 -1.41 -5.37
N GLU A 43 -5.26 -0.59 -6.12
CA GLU A 43 -6.64 -0.21 -5.76
C GLU A 43 -7.54 -1.43 -5.68
N LYS A 44 -7.53 -2.29 -6.71
CA LYS A 44 -8.39 -3.48 -6.75
C LYS A 44 -8.06 -4.48 -5.64
N GLU A 45 -6.78 -4.71 -5.34
CA GLU A 45 -6.40 -5.56 -4.21
C GLU A 45 -6.78 -4.92 -2.87
N THR A 46 -6.65 -3.61 -2.73
CA THR A 46 -7.01 -2.87 -1.51
C THR A 46 -8.52 -2.91 -1.27
N GLU A 47 -9.33 -2.69 -2.31
CA GLU A 47 -10.78 -2.83 -2.25
C GLU A 47 -11.20 -4.24 -1.85
N LEU A 48 -10.61 -5.27 -2.46
CA LEU A 48 -10.91 -6.67 -2.14
C LEU A 48 -10.50 -7.03 -0.70
N ILE A 49 -9.36 -6.51 -0.22
CA ILE A 49 -8.95 -6.69 1.17
C ILE A 49 -9.96 -6.02 2.11
N GLN A 50 -10.39 -4.79 1.79
CA GLN A 50 -11.38 -4.08 2.60
C GLN A 50 -12.71 -4.84 2.65
N GLU A 51 -13.23 -5.30 1.52
CA GLU A 51 -14.47 -6.08 1.45
C GLU A 51 -14.37 -7.36 2.31
N ARG A 52 -13.28 -8.11 2.16
CA ARG A 52 -13.01 -9.32 2.94
C ARG A 52 -12.88 -9.04 4.42
N MET A 53 -12.26 -7.93 4.79
CA MET A 53 -12.15 -7.50 6.18
C MET A 53 -13.50 -7.11 6.78
N GLU A 54 -14.39 -6.47 6.00
CA GLU A 54 -15.75 -6.18 6.44
C GLU A 54 -16.59 -7.45 6.64
N LEU A 55 -16.35 -8.51 5.86
CA LEU A 55 -16.94 -9.82 6.13
C LEU A 55 -16.42 -10.40 7.45
N LEU A 56 -15.11 -10.40 7.66
CA LEU A 56 -14.50 -10.91 8.88
C LEU A 56 -14.98 -10.17 10.14
N LYS A 57 -15.13 -8.84 10.09
CA LYS A 57 -15.66 -8.04 11.22
C LYS A 57 -17.05 -8.46 11.69
N LYS A 58 -17.90 -8.96 10.79
CA LYS A 58 -19.26 -9.38 11.16
C LYS A 58 -19.25 -10.68 11.98
N GLU A 59 -18.14 -11.40 11.96
CA GLU A 59 -18.00 -12.69 12.60
C GLU A 59 -17.61 -12.59 14.08
N LYS A 60 -18.37 -13.27 14.95
CA LYS A 60 -18.13 -13.24 16.40
C LYS A 60 -16.75 -13.75 16.81
N TRP A 61 -16.24 -14.75 16.09
CA TRP A 61 -14.93 -15.36 16.35
C TRP A 61 -13.77 -14.44 15.94
N PHE A 62 -14.01 -13.43 15.10
CA PHE A 62 -13.00 -12.48 14.69
C PHE A 62 -12.94 -11.23 15.57
N LYS A 63 -13.96 -11.00 16.41
CA LYS A 63 -14.06 -9.83 17.30
C LYS A 63 -12.78 -9.51 18.11
N PRO A 64 -12.03 -10.49 18.67
CA PRO A 64 -10.79 -10.19 19.39
C PRO A 64 -9.72 -9.50 18.54
N TYR A 65 -9.78 -9.66 17.22
CA TYR A 65 -8.80 -9.12 16.26
C TYR A 65 -9.13 -7.70 15.79
N GLU A 66 -10.29 -7.14 16.14
CA GLU A 66 -10.66 -5.77 15.78
C GLU A 66 -9.67 -4.73 16.30
N VAL A 67 -9.06 -4.97 17.47
CA VAL A 67 -8.05 -4.07 18.04
C VAL A 67 -6.78 -4.00 17.18
N TYR A 68 -6.53 -5.01 16.35
CA TYR A 68 -5.38 -5.09 15.44
C TYR A 68 -5.74 -4.70 14.00
N PHE A 69 -6.91 -4.10 13.78
CA PHE A 69 -7.41 -3.82 12.43
C PHE A 69 -6.43 -2.97 11.60
N LEU A 70 -5.80 -1.98 12.24
CA LEU A 70 -4.81 -1.14 11.58
C LEU A 70 -3.60 -1.95 11.12
N GLU A 71 -3.08 -2.83 11.99
CA GLU A 71 -1.95 -3.69 11.70
C GLU A 71 -2.28 -4.72 10.62
N ILE A 72 -3.47 -5.31 10.67
CA ILE A 72 -3.97 -6.27 9.70
C ILE A 72 -4.08 -5.62 8.31
N THR A 73 -4.61 -4.40 8.25
CA THR A 73 -4.81 -3.68 6.99
C THR A 73 -3.53 -3.05 6.43
N GLN A 74 -2.49 -2.82 7.23
CA GLN A 74 -1.23 -2.22 6.77
C GLN A 74 -0.11 -3.22 6.51
N ARG A 75 -0.09 -4.38 7.20
CA ARG A 75 0.99 -5.37 7.04
C ARG A 75 0.81 -6.19 5.77
N LYS A 76 1.71 -6.02 4.81
CA LYS A 76 1.74 -6.76 3.53
C LYS A 76 1.68 -8.29 3.70
N SER A 77 2.30 -8.84 4.75
CA SER A 77 2.22 -10.29 5.03
C SER A 77 0.80 -10.72 5.37
N ILE A 78 0.06 -9.94 6.15
CA ILE A 78 -1.31 -10.22 6.54
C ILE A 78 -2.27 -9.96 5.37
N GLN A 79 -2.07 -8.88 4.62
CA GLN A 79 -2.82 -8.60 3.38
C GLN A 79 -2.76 -9.79 2.40
N LYS A 80 -1.56 -10.37 2.18
CA LYS A 80 -1.40 -11.57 1.34
C LYS A 80 -2.16 -12.79 1.90
N LEU A 81 -2.24 -12.94 3.22
CA LEU A 81 -3.02 -14.01 3.85
C LEU A 81 -4.52 -13.83 3.54
N ILE A 82 -5.04 -12.61 3.72
CA ILE A 82 -6.44 -12.26 3.44
C ILE A 82 -6.79 -12.43 1.97
N LEU A 83 -5.88 -12.10 1.05
CA LEU A 83 -6.09 -12.30 -0.39
C LEU A 83 -6.07 -13.78 -0.80
N LYS A 84 -5.21 -14.59 -0.17
CA LYS A 84 -5.05 -16.01 -0.52
C LYS A 84 -6.20 -16.89 0.00
N VAL A 85 -6.77 -16.54 1.15
CA VAL A 85 -7.76 -17.38 1.80
C VAL A 85 -9.09 -17.40 1.05
N ASN A 86 -9.73 -18.57 0.98
CA ASN A 86 -11.09 -18.70 0.50
C ASN A 86 -12.06 -18.30 1.61
N MET A 87 -12.69 -17.14 1.47
CA MET A 87 -13.63 -16.60 2.46
C MET A 87 -14.79 -17.54 2.74
N HIS A 88 -15.29 -18.26 1.72
CA HIS A 88 -16.38 -19.21 1.91
C HIS A 88 -15.97 -20.35 2.84
N GLU A 89 -14.77 -20.91 2.64
CA GLU A 89 -14.26 -22.02 3.44
C GLU A 89 -14.04 -21.64 4.90
N ILE A 90 -13.45 -20.48 5.19
CA ILE A 90 -13.22 -20.06 6.59
C ILE A 90 -14.51 -19.69 7.32
N LEU A 91 -15.52 -19.22 6.60
CA LEU A 91 -16.83 -18.92 7.16
C LEU A 91 -17.59 -20.22 7.49
N SER A 92 -17.54 -21.22 6.61
CA SER A 92 -18.30 -22.46 6.75
C SER A 92 -17.60 -23.59 7.54
N SER A 93 -16.26 -23.61 7.58
CA SER A 93 -15.47 -24.68 8.21
C SER A 93 -14.68 -24.17 9.42
N GLU A 94 -14.90 -24.81 10.57
CA GLU A 94 -14.16 -24.51 11.80
C GLU A 94 -12.68 -24.85 11.69
N GLU A 95 -12.32 -25.96 11.04
CA GLU A 95 -10.92 -26.35 10.83
C GLU A 95 -10.17 -25.28 10.02
N LYS A 96 -10.78 -24.81 8.93
CA LYS A 96 -10.20 -23.75 8.08
C LYS A 96 -10.12 -22.41 8.78
N ARG A 97 -11.11 -22.11 9.62
CA ARG A 97 -11.09 -20.92 10.48
C ARG A 97 -9.93 -20.96 11.45
N ILE A 98 -9.72 -22.07 12.16
CA ILE A 98 -8.62 -22.23 13.11
C ILE A 98 -7.27 -22.13 12.40
N GLU A 99 -7.12 -22.78 11.24
CA GLU A 99 -5.92 -22.67 10.40
C GLU A 99 -5.61 -21.20 10.04
N PHE A 100 -6.63 -20.46 9.59
CA PHE A 100 -6.50 -19.03 9.27
C PHE A 100 -6.12 -18.18 10.49
N LEU A 101 -6.79 -18.37 11.63
CA LEU A 101 -6.53 -17.61 12.84
C LEU A 101 -5.13 -17.87 13.40
N ASN A 102 -4.66 -19.12 13.38
CA ASN A 102 -3.30 -19.46 13.79
C ASN A 102 -2.23 -18.77 12.93
N GLU A 103 -2.43 -18.74 11.62
CA GLU A 103 -1.50 -18.07 10.71
C GLU A 103 -1.60 -16.54 10.82
N LEU A 104 -2.79 -16.00 11.11
CA LEU A 104 -3.00 -14.59 11.40
C LEU A 104 -2.27 -14.17 12.68
N ASP A 105 -2.45 -14.92 13.77
CA ASP A 105 -1.76 -14.72 15.05
C ASP A 105 -0.25 -14.76 14.85
N ARG A 106 0.25 -15.78 14.13
CA ARG A 106 1.67 -15.88 13.81
C ARG A 106 2.16 -14.61 13.12
N ARG A 107 1.45 -14.06 12.13
CA ARG A 107 1.89 -12.86 11.40
C ARG A 107 1.70 -11.54 12.15
N LEU A 108 0.73 -11.48 13.06
CA LEU A 108 0.52 -10.34 13.96
C LEU A 108 1.64 -10.27 14.99
N PHE A 109 1.95 -11.41 15.61
CA PHE A 109 2.86 -11.50 16.75
C PHE A 109 4.24 -12.06 16.43
N ASP A 110 4.56 -12.38 15.16
CA ASP A 110 5.93 -12.60 14.70
C ASP A 110 6.71 -11.29 14.86
N LEU A 111 7.18 -11.07 16.08
CA LEU A 111 8.24 -10.15 16.43
C LEU A 111 9.50 -10.74 15.81
N ASN A 112 9.77 -10.37 14.56
CA ASN A 112 11.05 -10.44 13.87
C ASN A 112 12.12 -11.26 14.63
N SER A 113 12.37 -12.49 14.20
CA SER A 113 13.40 -13.39 14.74
C SER A 113 14.82 -12.80 14.77
N ASN A 114 15.04 -11.60 14.20
CA ASN A 114 16.28 -10.83 14.28
C ASN A 114 16.68 -10.34 15.68
N ARG A 115 15.92 -10.64 16.74
CA ARG A 115 16.38 -10.42 18.13
C ARG A 115 17.35 -11.50 18.65
N LYS A 116 17.70 -12.50 17.84
CA LYS A 116 18.69 -13.55 18.18
C LYS A 116 20.11 -13.34 17.59
N THR A 117 20.40 -12.18 17.00
CA THR A 117 21.74 -11.85 16.45
C THR A 117 22.39 -10.64 17.12
N SER A 118 22.07 -10.33 18.38
CA SER A 118 22.83 -9.34 19.18
C SER A 118 23.19 -9.82 20.59
N LEU A 119 23.14 -11.13 20.82
CA LEU A 119 23.67 -11.76 22.03
C LEU A 119 24.54 -12.94 21.58
N ASN A 120 25.70 -12.62 21.05
CA ASN A 120 26.93 -13.40 21.10
C ASN A 120 28.10 -12.45 20.87
#